data_AF-A0A4V1BXG8-F1
#
_entry.id   AF-A0A4V1BXG8-F1
#
_cell.length_a   1.000
_cell.length_b   1.000
_cell.length_c   1.000
_cell.angle_alpha   90.00
_cell.angle_beta   90.00
_cell.angle_gamma   90.00
#
_symmetry.space_group_name_H-M   'P 1'
#
loop_
_entity.id
_entity.type
_entity.pdbx_description
1 polymer ?
#
loop_
_entity_poly.entity_id
_entity_poly.type
_entity_poly.pdbx_seq_one_letter_code
_entity_poly.pdbx_strand_id
1 'polypeptide(L)'
;MINKERLLRDNRLCKAIIGLSVVMVNGIEAYRIDELINLHWFSLGKRKKMSHQRLYTEYRNYANYKQMANASGDQEMLQSIKIIEKFTPLPKKVDVLRKRTVDTEEEASITVTTAHRAKGLEWDIVEINNDFPNNLFDPNMDKAAFRDEVNLLYVSATRAKKTLVINKLLVNILAKVTENEKTAQA
;
A
#
# COMPACT_ATOMS: atom_id res chain seq x y z
N MET A 1 -6.14 -4.82 -5.23
CA MET A 1 -4.98 -3.92 -5.43
C MET A 1 -4.57 -3.30 -4.11
N ILE A 2 -3.27 -3.34 -3.87
CA ILE A 2 -2.54 -3.13 -2.63
C ILE A 2 -1.35 -2.23 -2.99
N ASN A 3 -1.46 -0.94 -2.70
CA ASN A 3 -0.32 -0.02 -2.67
C ASN A 3 0.73 -0.57 -1.67
N LYS A 4 2.02 -0.41 -1.99
CA LYS A 4 3.18 -0.91 -1.22
C LYS A 4 3.08 -0.59 0.28
N GLU A 5 2.36 0.48 0.60
CA GLU A 5 2.19 1.03 1.93
C GLU A 5 1.41 0.17 2.95
N ARG A 6 0.57 -0.77 2.50
CA ARG A 6 -0.47 -1.30 3.38
C ARG A 6 -0.78 -2.78 3.25
N LEU A 7 0.17 -3.57 2.74
CA LEU A 7 0.15 -5.05 2.80
C LEU A 7 -0.19 -5.59 4.20
N LEU A 8 0.03 -4.76 5.22
CA LEU A 8 -0.06 -5.14 6.61
C LEU A 8 -1.16 -4.37 7.40
N ARG A 9 -1.95 -3.48 6.76
CA ARG A 9 -2.93 -2.64 7.49
C ARG A 9 -4.24 -3.34 7.80
N ASP A 10 -4.66 -4.30 6.98
CA ASP A 10 -5.92 -5.03 7.13
C ASP A 10 -5.71 -6.36 7.86
N ASN A 11 -6.37 -6.51 9.00
CA ASN A 11 -6.31 -7.72 9.82
C ASN A 11 -6.89 -8.93 9.07
N ARG A 12 -7.72 -8.71 8.03
CA ARG A 12 -8.28 -9.80 7.20
C ARG A 12 -7.29 -10.33 6.18
N LEU A 13 -6.60 -9.46 5.43
CA LEU A 13 -5.55 -9.86 4.48
C LEU A 13 -4.32 -10.40 5.21
N CYS A 14 -3.91 -9.79 6.33
CA CYS A 14 -2.87 -10.37 7.20
C CYS A 14 -3.26 -11.73 7.77
N LYS A 15 -4.53 -11.94 8.18
CA LYS A 15 -5.00 -13.25 8.65
C LYS A 15 -5.18 -14.26 7.52
N ALA A 16 -5.58 -13.85 6.33
CA ALA A 16 -5.70 -14.71 5.17
C ALA A 16 -4.32 -15.16 4.67
N ILE A 17 -3.34 -14.25 4.62
CA ILE A 17 -1.95 -14.58 4.29
C ILE A 17 -1.33 -15.53 5.32
N ILE A 18 -1.87 -15.66 6.55
CA ILE A 18 -1.37 -16.59 7.58
C ILE A 18 -1.41 -18.07 7.14
N GLY A 19 -2.09 -18.43 6.05
CA GLY A 19 -2.07 -19.79 5.48
C GLY A 19 -2.00 -19.90 3.95
N LEU A 20 -1.89 -18.79 3.22
CA LEU A 20 -2.04 -18.78 1.76
C LEU A 20 -0.71 -18.49 1.05
N SER A 21 -0.50 -19.14 -0.11
CA SER A 21 0.56 -18.80 -1.05
C SER A 21 0.21 -17.49 -1.77
N VAL A 22 1.20 -16.63 -1.95
CA VAL A 22 1.02 -15.29 -2.53
C VAL A 22 1.96 -15.12 -3.71
N VAL A 23 1.46 -14.59 -4.82
CA VAL A 23 2.33 -14.07 -5.89
C VAL A 23 2.26 -12.56 -5.87
N MET A 24 3.39 -11.90 -6.14
CA MET A 24 3.44 -10.44 -6.27
C MET A 24 3.69 -10.07 -7.73
N VAL A 25 2.86 -9.20 -8.30
CA VAL A 25 3.06 -8.77 -9.69
C VAL A 25 4.43 -8.13 -9.86
N ASN A 26 5.19 -8.63 -10.84
CA ASN A 26 6.60 -8.31 -11.12
C ASN A 26 7.61 -8.76 -10.04
N GLY A 27 7.22 -9.70 -9.18
CA GLY A 27 8.07 -10.25 -8.12
C GLY A 27 8.19 -9.34 -6.88
N ILE A 28 8.52 -9.95 -5.75
CA ILE A 28 8.63 -9.25 -4.45
C ILE A 28 9.71 -8.16 -4.43
N GLU A 29 10.78 -8.35 -5.19
CA GLU A 29 11.90 -7.40 -5.28
C GLU A 29 11.48 -6.06 -5.90
N ALA A 30 10.44 -6.05 -6.74
CA ALA A 30 9.88 -4.83 -7.30
C ALA A 30 9.21 -3.92 -6.23
N TYR A 31 9.07 -4.40 -4.98
CA TYR A 31 8.36 -3.71 -3.90
C TYR A 31 9.25 -2.85 -2.99
N ARG A 32 10.57 -2.77 -3.22
CA ARG A 32 11.52 -1.99 -2.38
C ARG A 32 11.44 -2.36 -0.89
N ILE A 33 11.14 -3.62 -0.58
CA ILE A 33 10.98 -4.09 0.82
C ILE A 33 12.29 -3.97 1.59
N ASP A 34 13.43 -4.13 0.92
CA ASP A 34 14.75 -4.03 1.54
C ASP A 34 15.06 -2.62 2.03
N GLU A 35 14.55 -1.57 1.37
CA GLU A 35 14.66 -0.20 1.86
C GLU A 35 13.90 -0.01 3.18
N LEU A 36 12.73 -0.64 3.30
CA LEU A 36 11.95 -0.63 4.54
C LEU A 36 12.65 -1.41 5.66
N ILE A 37 13.30 -2.53 5.33
CA ILE A 37 14.13 -3.29 6.29
C ILE A 37 15.32 -2.45 6.77
N ASN A 38 16.02 -1.77 5.85
CA ASN A 38 17.12 -0.88 6.21
C ASN A 38 16.64 0.28 7.09
N LEU A 39 15.51 0.90 6.74
CA LEU A 39 14.90 1.95 7.56
C LEU A 39 14.51 1.44 8.95
N HIS A 40 13.99 0.21 9.04
CA HIS A 40 13.71 -0.43 10.33
C HIS A 40 14.99 -0.58 11.17
N TRP A 41 16.08 -1.09 10.60
CA TRP A 41 17.34 -1.22 11.35
C TRP A 41 17.96 0.13 11.72
N PHE A 42 17.85 1.11 10.83
CA PHE A 42 18.24 2.49 11.09
C PHE A 42 17.47 3.09 12.27
N SER A 43 16.16 2.83 12.34
CA SER A 43 15.29 3.27 13.46
C SER A 43 15.72 2.72 14.82
N LEU A 44 16.36 1.55 14.82
CA LEU A 44 16.88 0.88 16.02
C LEU A 44 18.38 1.13 16.28
N GLY A 45 19.03 1.96 15.46
CA GLY A 45 20.48 2.18 15.53
C GLY A 45 21.33 0.94 15.22
N LYS A 46 20.75 -0.09 14.57
CA LYS A 46 21.41 -1.38 14.32
C LYS A 46 22.18 -1.38 13.00
N ARG A 47 23.19 -0.51 12.90
CA ARG A 47 24.00 -0.28 11.69
C ARG A 47 24.54 -1.54 11.02
N LYS A 48 25.00 -2.52 11.80
CA LYS A 48 25.58 -3.78 11.28
C LYS A 48 24.56 -4.72 10.62
N LYS A 49 23.25 -4.50 10.82
CA LYS A 49 22.18 -5.32 10.23
C LYS A 49 21.65 -4.76 8.90
N MET A 50 22.08 -3.57 8.52
CA MET A 50 21.68 -2.91 7.28
C MET A 50 22.48 -3.48 6.10
N SER A 51 21.83 -3.69 4.96
CA SER A 51 22.50 -4.14 3.73
C SER A 51 23.29 -3.00 3.07
N HIS A 52 22.91 -1.74 3.29
CA HIS A 52 23.65 -0.56 2.83
C HIS A 52 23.53 0.61 3.81
N GLN A 53 24.48 1.55 3.76
CA GLN A 53 24.64 2.61 4.76
C GLN A 53 24.11 3.99 4.34
N ARG A 54 23.41 4.08 3.20
CA ARG A 54 22.90 5.35 2.62
C ARG A 54 22.20 6.26 3.63
N LEU A 55 21.33 5.69 4.48
CA LEU A 55 20.60 6.47 5.50
C LEU A 55 21.52 7.15 6.53
N TYR A 56 22.68 6.58 6.84
CA TYR A 56 23.66 7.20 7.74
C TYR A 56 24.52 8.27 7.05
N THR A 57 24.54 8.29 5.71
CA THR A 57 25.19 9.35 4.93
C THR A 57 24.26 10.55 4.79
N GLU A 58 22.97 10.31 4.59
CA GLU A 58 21.97 11.36 4.34
C GLU A 58 21.35 11.93 5.62
N TYR A 59 21.28 11.15 6.70
CA TYR A 59 20.58 11.54 7.92
C TYR A 59 21.41 11.27 9.17
N ARG A 60 21.33 12.17 10.15
CA ARG A 60 22.05 12.04 11.42
C ARG A 60 21.59 10.82 12.22
N ASN A 61 20.28 10.62 12.27
CA ASN A 61 19.62 9.53 12.98
C ASN A 61 18.14 9.45 12.54
N TYR A 62 17.41 8.47 13.07
CA TYR A 62 15.99 8.29 12.74
C TYR A 62 15.11 9.47 13.16
N ALA A 63 15.43 10.18 14.25
CA ALA A 63 14.67 11.37 14.64
C ALA A 63 14.80 12.49 13.60
N ASN A 64 16.02 12.72 13.09
CA ASN A 64 16.28 13.64 11.99
C ASN A 64 15.57 13.20 10.69
N TYR A 65 15.58 11.90 10.35
CA TYR A 65 14.81 11.37 9.22
C TYR A 65 13.31 11.69 9.34
N LYS A 66 12.70 11.44 10.51
CA LYS A 66 11.28 11.76 10.76
C LYS A 66 11.00 13.26 10.67
N GLN A 67 11.87 14.09 11.22
CA GLN A 67 11.73 15.54 11.13
C GLN A 67 11.74 16.00 9.66
N MET A 68 12.68 15.49 8.86
CA MET A 68 12.78 15.82 7.44
C MET A 68 11.54 15.35 6.65
N ALA A 69 11.07 14.12 6.88
CA ALA A 69 9.85 13.61 6.25
C ALA A 69 8.62 14.48 6.54
N ASN A 70 8.46 14.95 7.78
CA ASN A 70 7.36 15.82 8.15
C ASN A 70 7.51 17.24 7.57
N ALA A 71 8.72 17.78 7.56
CA ALA A 71 8.98 19.13 7.04
C ALA A 71 8.84 19.21 5.52
N SER A 72 9.24 18.17 4.78
CA SER A 72 9.10 18.13 3.32
C SER A 72 7.69 17.74 2.86
N GLY A 73 6.92 17.06 3.71
CA GLY A 73 5.63 16.48 3.31
C GLY A 73 5.76 15.30 2.34
N ASP A 74 6.96 14.72 2.21
CA ASP A 74 7.25 13.61 1.31
C ASP A 74 6.42 12.38 1.69
N GLN A 75 5.47 12.04 0.82
CA GLN A 75 4.56 10.93 1.07
C GLN A 75 5.31 9.61 1.17
N GLU A 76 6.27 9.29 0.29
CA GLU A 76 6.99 8.01 0.36
C GLU A 76 7.72 7.84 1.70
N MET A 77 8.37 8.90 2.20
CA MET A 77 9.05 8.87 3.50
C MET A 77 8.06 8.70 4.66
N LEU A 78 6.99 9.50 4.67
CA LEU A 78 5.94 9.44 5.71
C LEU A 78 5.26 8.08 5.76
N GLN A 79 5.10 7.44 4.60
CA GLN A 79 4.53 6.11 4.48
C GLN A 79 5.50 5.04 4.98
N SER A 80 6.78 5.14 4.60
CA SER A 80 7.83 4.23 5.07
C SER A 80 7.93 4.23 6.60
N ILE A 81 7.86 5.41 7.23
CA ILE A 81 7.77 5.57 8.71
C ILE A 81 6.57 4.81 9.26
N LYS A 82 5.36 5.06 8.72
CA LYS A 82 4.13 4.40 9.18
C LYS A 82 4.22 2.87 9.08
N ILE A 83 4.84 2.35 8.02
CA ILE A 83 5.02 0.90 7.82
C ILE A 83 5.95 0.34 8.89
N ILE A 84 7.16 0.89 9.06
CA ILE A 84 8.13 0.32 9.99
C ILE A 84 7.64 0.41 11.44
N GLU A 85 6.92 1.48 11.81
CA GLU A 85 6.37 1.66 13.15
C GLU A 85 5.21 0.68 13.41
N LYS A 86 4.32 0.47 12.43
CA LYS A 86 3.18 -0.45 12.59
C LYS A 86 3.60 -1.93 12.60
N PHE A 87 4.67 -2.28 11.88
CA PHE A 87 5.02 -3.69 11.63
C PHE A 87 6.29 -4.16 12.32
N THR A 88 6.72 -3.48 13.37
CA THR A 88 7.91 -3.87 14.13
C THR A 88 7.73 -5.23 14.87
N PRO A 89 8.71 -6.16 14.79
CA PRO A 89 9.90 -6.12 13.95
C PRO A 89 9.57 -6.49 12.49
N LEU A 90 9.79 -5.54 11.57
CA LEU A 90 9.44 -5.69 10.16
C LEU A 90 10.15 -6.87 9.48
N PRO A 91 11.45 -7.11 9.70
CA PRO A 91 12.18 -8.19 9.02
C PRO A 91 11.56 -9.57 9.25
N LYS A 92 11.11 -9.88 10.47
CA LYS A 92 10.45 -11.16 10.76
C LYS A 92 9.16 -11.35 9.98
N LYS A 93 8.38 -10.28 9.77
CA LYS A 93 7.14 -10.33 8.98
C LYS A 93 7.44 -10.48 7.49
N VAL A 94 8.49 -9.82 7.00
CA VAL A 94 8.97 -9.98 5.63
C VAL A 94 9.48 -11.39 5.39
N ASP A 95 10.18 -12.01 6.34
CA ASP A 95 10.63 -13.41 6.20
C ASP A 95 9.45 -14.37 6.02
N VAL A 96 8.36 -14.16 6.77
CA VAL A 96 7.12 -14.93 6.60
C VAL A 96 6.49 -14.68 5.23
N LEU A 97 6.47 -13.43 4.75
CA LEU A 97 5.99 -13.09 3.41
C LEU A 97 6.83 -13.76 2.32
N ARG A 98 8.16 -13.66 2.40
CA ARG A 98 9.11 -14.28 1.44
C ARG A 98 8.90 -15.80 1.39
N LYS A 99 8.76 -16.47 2.54
CA LYS A 99 8.50 -17.93 2.60
C LYS A 99 7.18 -18.38 1.98
N ARG A 100 6.22 -17.48 1.82
CA ARG A 100 4.92 -17.76 1.19
C ARG A 100 4.80 -17.20 -0.21
N THR A 101 5.82 -16.46 -0.65
CA THR A 101 5.85 -15.90 -1.99
C THR A 101 6.21 -17.02 -2.95
N VAL A 102 5.36 -17.25 -3.94
CA VAL A 102 5.58 -18.18 -5.05
C VAL A 102 5.88 -17.40 -6.33
N ASP A 103 6.39 -18.08 -7.34
CA ASP A 103 6.89 -17.43 -8.56
C ASP A 103 5.79 -17.17 -9.60
N THR A 104 4.71 -17.96 -9.58
CA THR A 104 3.66 -17.93 -10.60
C THR A 104 2.26 -17.71 -10.01
N GLU A 105 1.32 -17.22 -10.82
CA GLU A 105 -0.07 -17.03 -10.35
C GLU A 105 -0.79 -18.38 -10.15
N GLU A 106 -0.39 -19.42 -10.89
CA GLU A 106 -0.95 -20.77 -10.81
C GLU A 106 -0.67 -21.46 -9.47
N GLU A 107 0.47 -21.16 -8.85
CA GLU A 107 0.86 -21.69 -7.53
C GLU A 107 0.31 -20.85 -6.37
N ALA A 108 -0.20 -19.66 -6.68
CA ALA A 108 -0.65 -18.70 -5.70
C ALA A 108 -2.12 -18.89 -5.36
N SER A 109 -2.44 -18.73 -4.09
CA SER A 109 -3.83 -18.59 -3.66
C SER A 109 -4.33 -17.17 -3.90
N ILE A 110 -3.43 -16.16 -3.87
CA ILE A 110 -3.77 -14.74 -4.02
C ILE A 110 -2.67 -14.01 -4.79
N THR A 111 -3.07 -13.18 -5.74
CA THR A 111 -2.19 -12.19 -6.40
C THR A 111 -2.24 -10.84 -5.68
N VAL A 112 -1.07 -10.34 -5.26
CA VAL A 112 -0.89 -9.04 -4.61
C VAL A 112 -0.19 -8.08 -5.57
N THR A 113 -0.76 -6.89 -5.76
CA THR A 113 -0.22 -5.89 -6.69
C THR A 113 -0.62 -4.49 -6.30
N THR A 114 0.16 -3.46 -6.65
CA THR A 114 -0.29 -2.06 -6.52
C THR A 114 -1.28 -1.68 -7.60
N ALA A 115 -2.12 -0.68 -7.34
CA ALA A 115 -3.04 -0.15 -8.34
C ALA A 115 -2.32 0.29 -9.63
N HIS A 116 -1.14 0.89 -9.48
CA HIS A 116 -0.27 1.24 -10.60
C HIS A 116 0.22 0.02 -11.38
N ARG A 117 0.69 -1.02 -10.69
CA ARG A 117 1.22 -2.25 -11.31
C ARG A 117 0.13 -3.13 -11.92
N ALA A 118 -1.11 -2.97 -11.49
CA ALA A 118 -2.26 -3.67 -12.06
C ALA A 118 -2.72 -3.11 -13.41
N LYS A 119 -2.12 -2.02 -13.91
CA LYS A 119 -2.51 -1.44 -15.19
C LYS A 119 -2.32 -2.46 -16.32
N GLY A 120 -3.40 -2.78 -17.05
CA GLY A 120 -3.39 -3.77 -18.14
C GLY A 120 -3.56 -5.23 -17.70
N LEU A 121 -3.68 -5.49 -16.40
CA LEU A 121 -3.97 -6.81 -15.84
C LEU A 121 -5.44 -6.90 -15.42
N GLU A 122 -5.99 -8.09 -15.33
CA GLU A 122 -7.39 -8.31 -14.96
C GLU A 122 -7.57 -9.66 -14.28
N TRP A 123 -8.48 -9.73 -13.29
CA TRP A 123 -8.79 -10.94 -12.52
C TRP A 123 -10.31 -11.12 -12.38
N ASP A 124 -10.77 -12.36 -12.24
CA ASP A 124 -12.18 -12.65 -12.02
C ASP A 124 -12.73 -11.96 -10.76
N ILE A 125 -11.96 -12.00 -9.68
CA ILE A 125 -12.30 -11.39 -8.40
C ILE A 125 -11.20 -10.42 -8.01
N VAL A 126 -11.57 -9.19 -7.68
CA VAL A 126 -10.64 -8.15 -7.20
C VAL A 126 -11.15 -7.57 -5.91
N GLU A 127 -10.31 -7.59 -4.88
CA GLU A 127 -10.50 -6.83 -3.65
C GLU A 127 -9.65 -5.56 -3.68
N ILE A 128 -10.31 -4.41 -3.47
CA ILE A 128 -9.64 -3.14 -3.24
C ILE A 128 -9.42 -3.00 -1.75
N ASN A 129 -8.18 -2.74 -1.33
CA ASN A 129 -7.87 -2.58 0.08
C ASN A 129 -8.24 -1.16 0.56
N ASN A 130 -8.33 -0.97 1.88
CA ASN A 130 -8.59 0.33 2.50
C ASN A 130 -7.33 1.21 2.53
N ASP A 131 -6.59 1.31 1.42
CA ASP A 131 -5.28 1.94 1.34
C ASP A 131 -5.19 3.24 0.56
N PHE A 132 -6.24 3.56 -0.19
CA PHE A 132 -6.42 4.86 -0.82
C PHE A 132 -6.52 6.00 0.22
N PRO A 133 -6.16 7.24 -0.16
CA PRO A 133 -6.32 8.40 0.70
C PRO A 133 -7.78 8.65 1.06
N ASN A 134 -8.06 8.90 2.34
CA ASN A 134 -9.41 9.20 2.82
C ASN A 134 -9.83 10.67 2.60
N ASN A 135 -8.91 11.51 2.11
CA ASN A 135 -9.13 12.94 1.88
C ASN A 135 -9.65 13.24 0.47
N LEU A 136 -10.10 12.25 -0.31
CA LEU A 136 -10.73 12.47 -1.62
C LEU A 136 -11.91 13.45 -1.57
N PHE A 137 -12.54 13.63 -0.40
CA PHE A 137 -13.65 14.57 -0.21
C PHE A 137 -13.24 15.88 0.45
N ASP A 138 -11.95 16.13 0.66
CA ASP A 138 -11.46 17.39 1.19
C ASP A 138 -11.63 18.50 0.13
N PRO A 139 -12.42 19.55 0.39
CA PRO A 139 -12.60 20.66 -0.56
C PRO A 139 -11.28 21.38 -0.91
N ASN A 140 -10.27 21.27 -0.04
CA ASN A 140 -8.96 21.89 -0.24
C ASN A 140 -7.96 20.98 -0.95
N MET A 141 -8.36 19.75 -1.33
CA MET A 141 -7.50 18.87 -2.10
C MET A 141 -7.20 19.48 -3.46
N ASP A 142 -5.93 19.46 -3.85
CA ASP A 142 -5.54 19.89 -5.20
C ASP A 142 -6.29 19.07 -6.27
N LYS A 143 -6.74 19.76 -7.33
CA LYS A 143 -7.58 19.14 -8.37
C LYS A 143 -6.83 18.08 -9.18
N ALA A 144 -5.52 18.25 -9.39
CA ALA A 144 -4.72 17.26 -10.10
C ALA A 144 -4.52 16.04 -9.21
N ALA A 145 -4.14 16.23 -7.94
CA ALA A 145 -4.03 15.15 -6.97
C ALA A 145 -5.35 14.36 -6.81
N PHE A 146 -6.49 15.06 -6.74
CA PHE A 146 -7.81 14.42 -6.72
C PHE A 146 -8.05 13.55 -7.95
N ARG A 147 -7.75 14.08 -9.14
CA ARG A 147 -7.92 13.36 -10.41
C ARG A 147 -7.04 12.11 -10.46
N ASP A 148 -5.79 12.21 -10.01
CA ASP A 148 -4.86 11.10 -10.01
C ASP A 148 -5.33 9.96 -9.11
N GLU A 149 -5.81 10.28 -7.90
CA GLU A 149 -6.36 9.29 -6.98
C GLU A 149 -7.66 8.65 -7.49
N VAL A 150 -8.56 9.43 -8.09
CA VAL A 150 -9.78 8.90 -8.72
C VAL A 150 -9.44 8.00 -9.91
N ASN A 151 -8.48 8.39 -10.75
CA ASN A 151 -8.01 7.58 -11.86
C ASN A 151 -7.41 6.26 -11.37
N LEU A 152 -6.64 6.30 -10.29
CA LEU A 152 -6.05 5.11 -9.69
C LEU A 152 -7.11 4.17 -9.12
N LEU A 153 -8.15 4.73 -8.52
CA LEU A 153 -9.30 3.97 -8.03
C LEU A 153 -10.13 3.37 -9.17
N TYR A 154 -10.31 4.12 -10.27
CA TYR A 154 -10.95 3.63 -11.49
C TYR A 154 -10.17 2.48 -12.13
N VAL A 155 -8.85 2.65 -12.30
CA VAL A 155 -7.95 1.59 -12.75
C VAL A 155 -8.13 0.37 -11.85
N SER A 156 -8.27 0.58 -10.54
CA SER A 156 -8.45 -0.49 -9.59
C SER A 156 -9.79 -1.22 -9.72
N ALA A 157 -10.89 -0.48 -9.80
CA ALA A 157 -12.22 -1.07 -9.94
C ALA A 157 -12.33 -1.89 -11.24
N THR A 158 -11.76 -1.38 -12.33
CA THR A 158 -11.84 -1.99 -13.66
C THR A 158 -10.88 -3.15 -13.89
N ARG A 159 -10.15 -3.62 -12.87
CA ARG A 159 -9.41 -4.91 -13.01
C ARG A 159 -10.30 -6.12 -12.76
N ALA A 160 -11.48 -5.93 -12.16
CA ALA A 160 -12.42 -7.00 -11.86
C ALA A 160 -13.20 -7.39 -13.13
N LYS A 161 -13.17 -8.67 -13.51
CA LYS A 161 -13.99 -9.21 -14.61
C LYS A 161 -15.38 -9.62 -14.15
N LYS A 162 -15.51 -10.19 -12.94
CA LYS A 162 -16.78 -10.76 -12.44
C LYS A 162 -17.21 -10.14 -11.11
N THR A 163 -16.30 -10.01 -10.15
CA THR A 163 -16.65 -9.56 -8.80
C THR A 163 -15.64 -8.54 -8.29
N LEU A 164 -16.15 -7.37 -7.89
CA LEU A 164 -15.38 -6.32 -7.22
C LEU A 164 -15.78 -6.26 -5.74
N VAL A 165 -14.84 -6.57 -4.85
CA VAL A 165 -14.97 -6.32 -3.41
C VAL A 165 -14.44 -4.93 -3.12
N ILE A 166 -15.37 -4.01 -2.83
CA ILE A 166 -15.08 -2.58 -2.65
C ILE A 166 -14.61 -2.25 -1.23
N ASN A 167 -13.76 -1.23 -1.11
CA ASN A 167 -13.29 -0.72 0.17
C ASN A 167 -14.26 0.32 0.76
N LYS A 168 -13.99 0.78 1.99
CA LYS A 168 -14.81 1.81 2.66
C LYS A 168 -14.90 3.12 1.87
N LEU A 169 -13.83 3.48 1.17
CA LEU A 169 -13.79 4.70 0.36
C LEU A 169 -14.81 4.64 -0.78
N LEU A 170 -14.84 3.55 -1.53
CA LEU A 170 -15.83 3.35 -2.59
C LEU A 170 -17.27 3.30 -2.05
N VAL A 171 -17.49 2.66 -0.90
CA VAL A 171 -18.80 2.69 -0.23
C VAL A 171 -19.23 4.14 0.05
N ASN A 172 -18.33 4.97 0.59
CA ASN A 172 -18.61 6.37 0.87
C ASN A 172 -18.86 7.19 -0.41
N ILE A 173 -18.12 6.92 -1.49
CA ILE A 173 -18.34 7.57 -2.80
C ILE A 173 -19.74 7.25 -3.31
N LEU A 174 -20.13 5.97 -3.32
CA LEU A 174 -21.44 5.53 -3.78
C LEU A 174 -22.58 6.15 -2.98
N ALA A 175 -22.48 6.14 -1.64
CA ALA A 175 -23.47 6.75 -0.77
C ALA A 175 -23.69 8.24 -1.08
N LYS A 176 -22.59 8.99 -1.29
CA LYS A 176 -22.64 10.43 -1.57
C LYS A 176 -23.21 10.75 -2.95
N VAL A 177 -22.95 9.90 -3.95
CA VAL A 177 -23.58 10.03 -5.27
C VAL A 177 -25.10 9.86 -5.15
N THR A 178 -25.57 8.85 -4.40
CA THR A 178 -27.01 8.62 -4.18
C THR A 178 -27.69 9.78 -3.45
N GLU A 179 -27.03 10.43 -2.48
CA GLU A 179 -27.56 11.63 -1.80
C GLU A 179 -27.71 12.82 -2.76
N ASN A 180 -26.70 13.05 -3.61
CA ASN A 180 -26.72 14.16 -4.57
C ASN A 180 -27.81 13.96 -5.63
N GLU A 181 -28.02 12.73 -6.10
CA GLU A 181 -29.10 12.40 -7.06
C GLU A 181 -30.48 12.69 -6.48
N LYS A 182 -30.72 12.36 -5.20
CA LYS A 182 -31.98 12.69 -4.50
C LYS A 182 -32.20 14.19 -4.37
N THR A 183 -31.13 14.94 -4.10
CA THR A 183 -31.21 16.40 -3.95
C THR A 183 -31.41 17.10 -5.29
N ALA A 184 -30.88 16.55 -6.39
CA ALA A 184 -31.07 17.11 -7.73
C ALA A 184 -32.47 16.83 -8.33
N GLN A 185 -33.22 15.89 -7.76
CA GLN A 185 -34.57 15.51 -8.18
C GLN A 185 -35.68 16.17 -7.34
N ALA A 186 -35.31 16.94 -6.31
CA ALA A 186 -36.21 17.69 -5.42
C ALA A 186 -36.20 19.18 -5.77
#